data_AF-A0A510WFM4-F1
#
_entry.id   AF-A0A510WFM4-F1
#
_cell.length_a   1.000
_cell.length_b   1.000
_cell.length_c   1.000
_cell.angle_alpha   90.00
_cell.angle_beta   90.00
_cell.angle_gamma   90.00
#
_symmetry.space_group_name_H-M   'P 1'
#
loop_
_entity.id
_entity.type
_entity.pdbx_description
1 polymer ?
#
loop_
_entity_poly.entity_id
_entity_poly.type
_entity_poly.pdbx_seq_one_letter_code
_entity_poly.pdbx_strand_id
1 'polypeptide(L)' 'MEEEKNFEKRWQLASTEQKKRYNNLISSYPTIDWTFKEKKYLLWLSQLDIDTFETFEVILDKIKRSNEKRANL' A
#
# COMPACT_ATOMS: atom_id res chain seq x y z
N MET A 1 3.87 -14.37 -13.28
CA MET A 1 2.59 -15.09 -13.01
C MET A 1 1.38 -14.22 -13.41
N GLU A 2 0.13 -14.71 -13.39
CA GLU A 2 -1.04 -13.89 -13.76
C GLU A 2 -1.20 -12.62 -12.90
N GLU A 3 -0.92 -12.72 -11.60
CA GLU A 3 -0.98 -11.59 -10.66
C GLU A 3 -0.01 -10.46 -11.01
N GLU A 4 1.20 -10.80 -11.45
CA GLU A 4 2.22 -9.85 -11.90
C GLU A 4 1.80 -9.12 -13.18
N LYS A 5 1.22 -9.85 -14.15
CA LYS A 5 0.65 -9.23 -15.37
C LYS A 5 -0.50 -8.28 -15.04
N ASN A 6 -1.33 -8.64 -14.06
CA ASN A 6 -2.45 -7.81 -13.62
C ASN A 6 -1.97 -6.57 -12.86
N PHE A 7 -0.94 -6.70 -12.03
CA PHE A 7 -0.29 -5.57 -11.38
C PHE A 7 0.26 -4.60 -12.42
N GLU A 8 1.04 -5.09 -13.39
CA GLU A 8 1.67 -4.25 -14.41
C GLU A 8 0.64 -3.46 -15.24
N LYS A 9 -0.45 -4.13 -15.67
CA LYS A 9 -1.55 -3.44 -16.37
C LYS A 9 -2.15 -2.31 -15.53
N ARG A 10 -2.44 -2.56 -14.25
CA ARG A 10 -2.98 -1.52 -13.34
C ARG A 10 -1.98 -0.41 -13.07
N TRP A 11 -0.69 -0.76 -12.97
CA TRP A 11 0.39 0.18 -12.77
C TRP A 11 0.51 1.13 -13.95
N GLN A 12 0.47 0.63 -15.18
CA GLN A 12 0.53 1.48 -16.38
C GLN A 12 -0.64 2.47 -16.45
N LEU A 13 -1.84 2.06 -16.00
CA LEU A 13 -3.02 2.92 -15.97
C LEU A 13 -3.05 3.93 -14.81
N ALA A 14 -2.23 3.74 -13.77
CA ALA A 14 -2.21 4.62 -12.62
C ALA A 14 -1.57 5.98 -12.96
N SER A 15 -2.17 7.06 -12.45
CA SER A 15 -1.62 8.39 -12.59
C SER A 15 -0.31 8.55 -11.81
N THR A 16 0.46 9.59 -12.13
CA THR A 16 1.70 9.92 -11.41
C THR A 16 1.46 10.08 -9.90
N GLU A 17 0.34 10.71 -9.53
CA GLU A 17 -0.03 10.92 -8.12
C GLU A 17 -0.36 9.59 -7.41
N GLN A 18 -1.14 8.72 -8.06
CA GLN A 18 -1.46 7.40 -7.51
C GLN A 18 -0.19 6.53 -7.35
N LYS A 19 0.74 6.60 -8.31
CA LYS A 19 2.04 5.91 -8.23
C LYS A 19 2.90 6.46 -7.08
N LYS A 20 2.89 7.78 -6.87
CA LYS A 20 3.59 8.42 -5.75
C LYS A 20 3.03 7.95 -4.40
N ARG A 21 1.71 7.94 -4.25
CA ARG A 21 1.03 7.42 -3.05
C ARG A 21 1.38 5.97 -2.78
N TYR A 22 1.33 5.12 -3.80
CA TYR A 22 1.74 3.71 -3.69
C TYR A 22 3.19 3.56 -3.21
N ASN A 23 4.12 4.30 -3.81
CA ASN A 23 5.54 4.24 -3.42
C ASN A 23 5.78 4.72 -1.99
N ASN A 24 5.09 5.79 -1.57
CA ASN A 24 5.14 6.27 -0.18
C ASN A 24 4.56 5.26 0.81
N LEU A 25 3.47 4.60 0.42
CA LEU A 25 2.84 3.58 1.25
C LEU A 25 3.77 2.38 1.44
N ILE A 26 4.35 1.85 0.36
CA ILE A 26 5.30 0.73 0.43
C ILE A 26 6.54 1.11 1.26
N SER A 27 7.11 2.30 1.06
CA SER A 27 8.32 2.73 1.77
C SER A 27 8.10 2.97 3.27
N SER A 28 6.85 3.18 3.70
CA SER A 28 6.48 3.32 5.11
C SER A 28 6.54 2.00 5.90
N TYR A 29 6.64 0.87 5.20
CA TYR A 29 6.72 -0.49 5.76
C TYR A 29 7.93 -1.27 5.18
N PRO A 30 9.17 -0.79 5.40
CA PRO A 30 10.36 -1.30 4.73
C PRO A 30 10.75 -2.73 5.13
N THR A 31 10.24 -3.22 6.27
CA THR A 31 10.53 -4.56 6.80
C THR A 31 9.56 -5.64 6.30
N ILE A 32 8.52 -5.27 5.56
CA ILE A 32 7.52 -6.20 5.04
C ILE A 32 7.89 -6.60 3.60
N ASP A 33 8.07 -7.90 3.37
CA ASP A 33 8.21 -8.44 2.02
C ASP A 33 6.82 -8.68 1.40
N TRP A 34 6.38 -7.72 0.59
CA TRP A 34 5.05 -7.76 -0.02
C TRP A 34 5.00 -8.70 -1.23
N THR A 35 4.06 -9.64 -1.21
CA THR A 35 3.74 -10.47 -2.37
C THR A 35 3.13 -9.63 -3.50
N PHE A 36 3.19 -10.12 -4.75
CA PHE A 36 2.53 -9.43 -5.88
C PHE A 36 1.02 -9.25 -5.68
N LYS A 37 0.36 -10.21 -5.00
CA LYS A 37 -1.06 -10.12 -4.68
C LYS A 37 -1.34 -8.96 -3.72
N GLU A 38 -0.51 -8.76 -2.71
CA GLU A 38 -0.65 -7.65 -1.76
C GLU A 38 -0.29 -6.32 -2.39
N LYS A 39 0.79 -6.25 -3.17
CA LYS A 39 1.16 -5.07 -3.98
C LYS A 39 0.00 -4.60 -4.86
N LYS A 40 -0.75 -5.53 -5.47
CA LYS A 40 -1.95 -5.21 -6.24
C LYS A 40 -3.04 -4.54 -5.40
N TYR A 41 -3.26 -4.98 -4.16
CA TYR A 41 -4.25 -4.36 -3.27
C TYR A 41 -3.78 -2.98 -2.78
N LEU A 42 -2.50 -2.82 -2.46
CA LEU A 42 -1.92 -1.53 -2.07
C LEU A 42 -1.97 -0.51 -3.23
N LEU A 43 -1.74 -0.97 -4.46
CA LEU A 43 -1.91 -0.14 -5.65
C LEU A 43 -3.38 0.28 -5.83
N TRP A 44 -4.32 -0.64 -5.62
CA TRP A 44 -5.75 -0.32 -5.66
C TRP A 44 -6.15 0.71 -4.60
N LEU A 45 -5.65 0.60 -3.36
CA LEU A 45 -5.89 1.61 -2.33
C LEU A 45 -5.43 3.00 -2.78
N SER A 46 -4.25 3.07 -3.41
CA SER A 46 -3.66 4.33 -3.90
C SER A 46 -4.48 4.99 -5.02
N GLN A 47 -5.47 4.30 -5.58
CA GLN A 47 -6.36 4.78 -6.64
C GLN A 47 -7.71 5.28 -6.12
N LEU A 48 -8.01 5.10 -4.83
CA LEU A 48 -9.22 5.65 -4.20
C LEU A 48 -9.18 7.19 -4.18
N ASP A 49 -10.34 7.80 -3.93
CA ASP A 49 -10.39 9.22 -3.61
C ASP A 49 -9.51 9.54 -2.40
N ILE A 50 -9.07 10.80 -2.33
CA ILE A 50 -8.07 11.22 -1.36
C ILE A 50 -8.52 11.00 0.09
N ASP A 51 -9.77 11.34 0.41
CA ASP A 51 -10.31 11.23 1.77
C ASP A 51 -10.38 9.77 2.22
N THR A 52 -10.80 8.87 1.32
CA THR A 52 -10.84 7.44 1.60
C THR A 52 -9.43 6.87 1.75
N PHE A 53 -8.50 7.26 0.89
CA PHE A 53 -7.10 6.82 0.98
C PHE A 53 -6.45 7.24 2.31
N GLU A 54 -6.59 8.50 2.70
CA GLU A 54 -6.04 9.03 3.96
C GLU A 54 -6.64 8.30 5.19
N THR A 55 -7.92 7.96 5.14
CA THR A 55 -8.56 7.15 6.19
C THR A 55 -7.86 5.80 6.35
N PHE A 56 -7.53 5.12 5.25
CA PHE A 56 -6.78 3.86 5.29
C PHE A 56 -5.36 4.06 5.84
N GLU A 57 -4.67 5.15 5.47
CA GLU A 57 -3.34 5.44 6.01
C GLU A 57 -3.36 5.58 7.54
N VAL A 58 -4.35 6.26 8.09
CA VAL A 58 -4.54 6.39 9.56
C VAL A 58 -4.77 5.04 10.22
N ILE A 59 -5.59 4.17 9.61
CA ILE A 59 -5.86 2.81 10.13
C ILE A 59 -4.57 1.98 10.12
N LEU A 60 -3.82 1.99 9.02
CA LEU A 60 -2.57 1.23 8.89
C LEU A 60 -1.49 1.70 9.87
N ASP A 61 -1.33 3.01 10.05
CA ASP A 61 -0.41 3.59 11.06
C ASP A 61 -0.80 3.18 12.49
N LYS A 62 -2.11 3.16 12.80
CA LYS A 62 -2.58 2.71 14.12
C LYS A 62 -2.27 1.23 14.36
N ILE A 63 -2.43 0.37 13.36
CA ILE A 63 -2.07 -1.06 13.44
C ILE A 63 -0.55 -1.21 13.63
N LYS A 64 0.26 -0.46 12.86
CA LYS A 64 1.72 -0.46 12.97
C LYS A 64 2.19 -0.16 14.39
N ARG A 65 1.74 0.97 14.95
CA ARG A 65 2.09 1.38 16.32
C ARG A 65 1.63 0.38 17.37
N SER A 66 0.47 -0.27 17.16
CA SER A 66 0.00 -1.31 18.07
C SER A 66 0.91 -2.54 18.07
N ASN A 67 1.46 -2.92 16.90
CA ASN A 67 2.38 -4.05 16.78
C ASN A 67 3.76 -3.73 17.35
N GLU A 68 4.27 -2.53 17.10
CA GLU A 68 5.53 -2.05 17.71
C GLU A 68 5.46 -2.05 19.24
N LYS A 69 4.33 -1.60 19.82
CA LYS A 69 4.11 -1.70 21.27
C LYS A 69 4.15 -3.13 21.80
N ARG A 70 3.59 -4.08 21.05
CA ARG A 70 3.59 -5.51 21.43
C ARG A 70 4.96 -6.16 21.29
N ALA A 71 5.77 -5.75 20.32
CA ALA A 71 7.11 -6.28 20.11
C ALA A 71 8.12 -5.80 21.17
N ASN A 72 7.83 -4.68 21.85
CA ASN A 72 8.66 -4.11 22.92
C ASN A 72 8.26 -4.59 24.33
N LEU A 73 7.34 -5.54 24.45
CA LEU A 73 6.94 -6.23 25.68
C LEU A 73 7.56 -7.64 25.71
#